data_AF-A0A7S4SHY1-F1
#
_entry.id   AF-A0A7S4SHY1-F1
#
_cell.length_a   1.000
_cell.length_b   1.000
_cell.length_c   1.000
_cell.angle_alpha   90.00
_cell.angle_beta   90.00
_cell.angle_gamma   90.00
#
_symmetry.space_group_name_H-M   'P 1'
#
loop_
_entity.id
_entity.type
_entity.pdbx_description
1 polymer ?
#
loop_
_entity_poly.entity_id
_entity_poly.type
_entity_poly.pdbx_seq_one_letter_code
_entity_poly.pdbx_strand_id
1 'polypeptide(L)'
;SITAWVLAIVVLVAQVICFFQYIDGASLVFDSDKDWVYRYVCPRNSLDCRFTSDVGGFGWVFFAIFLVVHLLSDFVNGLKLIWNAPRYGLSWKTCQCLWGGFCLFSISALALYSSVVYNIAISRSNLELIFNTVILLFVNELDEKMHSCLETISPTWLEMTSDNIKATFSNTNDL
;
A
#
# COMPACT_ATOMS: atom_id res chain seq x y z
N SER A 1 18.33 13.13 9.57
CA SER A 1 19.01 13.79 8.44
C SER A 1 17.96 14.31 7.46
N ILE A 2 18.19 15.47 6.82
CA ILE A 2 17.29 16.03 5.79
C ILE A 2 17.17 15.07 4.59
N THR A 3 18.28 14.42 4.21
CA THR A 3 18.30 13.48 3.07
C THR A 3 17.36 12.29 3.26
N ALA A 4 17.28 11.74 4.48
CA ALA A 4 16.37 10.64 4.81
C ALA A 4 14.90 11.07 4.70
N TRP A 5 14.57 12.29 5.13
CA TRP A 5 13.21 12.85 5.00
C TRP A 5 12.84 13.07 3.54
N VAL A 6 13.74 13.62 2.73
CA VAL A 6 13.50 13.81 1.28
C VAL A 6 13.23 12.47 0.61
N LEU A 7 14.07 11.45 0.88
CA LEU A 7 13.90 10.13 0.32
C LEU A 7 12.56 9.49 0.74
N ALA A 8 12.21 9.55 2.02
CA ALA A 8 10.94 9.03 2.52
C ALA A 8 9.74 9.71 1.83
N ILE A 9 9.78 11.04 1.66
CA ILE A 9 8.73 11.78 0.96
C ILE A 9 8.63 11.38 -0.52
N VAL A 10 9.77 11.22 -1.21
CA VAL A 10 9.79 10.81 -2.63
C VAL A 10 9.12 9.45 -2.80
N VAL A 11 9.47 8.48 -1.94
CA VAL A 11 8.88 7.14 -1.98
C VAL A 11 7.39 7.18 -1.66
N LEU A 12 6.99 7.93 -0.62
CA LEU A 12 5.59 8.09 -0.24
C LEU A 12 4.76 8.71 -1.38
N VAL A 13 5.27 9.77 -2.01
CA VAL A 13 4.60 10.42 -3.14
C VAL A 13 4.50 9.45 -4.32
N ALA A 14 5.54 8.68 -4.62
CA ALA A 14 5.51 7.67 -5.67
C ALA A 14 4.45 6.61 -5.41
N GLN A 15 4.39 6.05 -4.19
CA GLN A 15 3.37 5.07 -3.78
C GLN A 15 1.95 5.63 -3.93
N VAL A 16 1.72 6.85 -3.44
CA VAL A 16 0.43 7.53 -3.54
C VAL A 16 0.01 7.72 -5.00
N ILE A 17 0.92 8.19 -5.87
CA ILE A 17 0.66 8.36 -7.31
C ILE A 17 0.29 7.02 -7.95
N CYS A 18 1.02 5.95 -7.64
CA CYS A 18 0.70 4.61 -8.15
C CYS A 18 -0.73 4.21 -7.75
N PHE A 19 -1.09 4.30 -6.47
CA PHE A 19 -2.45 3.93 -6.02
C PHE A 19 -3.55 4.80 -6.63
N PHE A 20 -3.32 6.09 -6.80
CA PHE A 20 -4.28 6.97 -7.46
C PHE A 20 -4.54 6.53 -8.90
N GLN A 21 -3.52 6.07 -9.63
CA GLN A 21 -3.68 5.58 -11.00
C GLN A 21 -4.54 4.32 -11.08
N TYR A 22 -4.41 3.41 -10.11
CA TYR A 22 -5.31 2.26 -10.02
C TYR A 22 -6.75 2.67 -9.66
N ILE A 23 -6.94 3.59 -8.71
CA ILE A 23 -8.28 4.08 -8.36
C ILE A 23 -8.92 4.80 -9.56
N ASP A 24 -8.16 5.61 -10.27
CA ASP A 24 -8.63 6.34 -11.45
C ASP A 24 -8.99 5.38 -12.59
N GLY A 25 -8.22 4.32 -12.79
CA GLY A 25 -8.56 3.22 -13.72
C GLY A 25 -9.84 2.47 -13.34
N ALA A 26 -10.21 2.46 -12.05
CA ALA A 26 -11.45 1.86 -11.56
C ALA A 26 -12.67 2.80 -11.61
N SER A 27 -12.50 4.09 -11.91
CA SER A 27 -13.58 5.07 -11.87
C SER A 27 -14.60 4.90 -13.02
N LEU A 28 -15.89 5.01 -12.68
CA LEU A 28 -17.05 4.77 -13.55
C LEU A 28 -17.40 5.98 -14.44
N VAL A 29 -16.40 6.63 -15.04
CA VAL A 29 -16.67 7.64 -16.07
C VAL A 29 -16.69 6.92 -17.41
N PHE A 30 -17.79 7.05 -18.16
CA PHE A 30 -17.99 6.47 -19.48
C PHE A 30 -17.06 7.13 -20.52
N ASP A 31 -15.77 6.93 -20.37
CA ASP A 31 -14.74 7.43 -21.28
C ASP A 31 -13.91 6.24 -21.80
N SER A 32 -13.47 6.34 -23.06
CA SER A 32 -12.85 5.22 -23.80
C SER A 32 -11.47 4.80 -23.27
N ASP A 33 -10.88 5.57 -22.36
CA ASP A 33 -9.54 5.36 -21.79
C ASP A 33 -9.53 4.69 -20.41
N LYS A 34 -10.67 4.15 -19.94
CA LYS A 34 -10.78 3.47 -18.64
C LYS A 34 -10.84 1.95 -18.80
N ASP A 35 -10.09 1.23 -17.97
CA ASP A 35 -9.98 -0.25 -17.97
C ASP A 35 -11.25 -0.97 -17.47
N TRP A 36 -12.32 -0.24 -17.21
CA TRP A 36 -13.55 -0.82 -16.73
C TRP A 36 -14.08 -1.84 -17.74
N VAL A 37 -14.23 -3.06 -17.25
CA VAL A 37 -14.77 -4.15 -18.03
C VAL A 37 -16.27 -4.15 -17.84
N TYR A 38 -17.03 -4.16 -18.95
CA TYR A 38 -18.46 -4.46 -18.89
C TYR A 38 -18.69 -5.81 -18.20
N ARG A 39 -19.18 -5.74 -16.97
CA ARG A 39 -19.58 -6.88 -16.13
C ARG A 39 -20.71 -7.71 -16.77
N TYR A 40 -21.41 -7.12 -17.74
CA TYR A 40 -22.45 -7.75 -18.54
C TYR A 40 -22.09 -7.66 -20.02
N VAL A 41 -22.03 -8.81 -20.69
CA VAL A 41 -21.99 -8.88 -22.15
C VAL A 41 -23.35 -9.34 -22.63
N CYS A 42 -24.03 -8.46 -23.37
CA CYS A 42 -25.33 -8.76 -23.98
C CYS A 42 -25.09 -9.22 -25.43
N PRO A 43 -25.38 -10.49 -25.76
CA PRO A 43 -25.30 -10.95 -27.14
C PRO A 43 -26.35 -10.20 -27.99
N ARG A 44 -26.02 -9.82 -29.23
CA ARG A 44 -26.96 -9.13 -30.13
C ARG A 44 -28.27 -9.89 -30.39
N ASN A 45 -28.29 -11.19 -30.10
CA ASN A 45 -29.38 -12.10 -30.45
C ASN A 45 -30.21 -12.54 -29.23
N SER A 46 -29.97 -11.96 -28.05
CA SER A 46 -30.60 -12.36 -26.79
C SER A 46 -30.87 -11.14 -25.92
N LEU A 47 -32.04 -11.09 -25.28
CA LEU A 47 -32.35 -10.10 -24.25
C LEU A 47 -31.70 -10.46 -22.89
N ASP A 48 -31.24 -11.71 -22.74
CA ASP A 48 -30.48 -12.14 -21.56
C ASP A 48 -29.01 -11.74 -21.68
N CYS A 49 -28.58 -10.81 -20.82
CA CYS A 49 -27.19 -10.42 -20.66
C CYS A 49 -26.47 -11.42 -19.74
N ARG A 50 -25.28 -11.87 -20.13
CA ARG A 50 -24.49 -12.79 -19.32
C ARG A 50 -23.48 -12.03 -18.47
N PHE A 51 -23.38 -12.43 -17.22
CA PHE A 51 -22.33 -11.97 -16.32
C PHE A 51 -20.99 -12.50 -16.80
N THR A 52 -19.99 -11.64 -16.96
CA THR A 52 -18.66 -12.01 -17.49
C THR A 52 -17.61 -12.29 -16.42
N SER A 53 -17.91 -12.00 -15.14
CA SER A 53 -16.97 -12.27 -14.06
C SER A 53 -17.18 -13.70 -13.55
N ASP A 54 -16.24 -14.56 -13.92
CA ASP A 54 -16.16 -15.98 -13.55
C ASP A 54 -15.27 -16.15 -12.30
N VAL A 55 -15.25 -15.12 -11.45
CA VAL A 55 -14.48 -15.11 -10.20
C VAL A 55 -15.19 -16.03 -9.21
N GLY A 56 -14.56 -17.16 -8.95
CA GLY A 56 -15.03 -18.15 -7.98
C GLY A 56 -14.66 -17.76 -6.55
N GLY A 57 -15.28 -18.44 -5.58
CA GLY A 57 -14.95 -18.25 -4.16
C GLY A 57 -13.47 -18.50 -3.84
N PHE A 58 -12.81 -19.40 -4.57
CA PHE A 58 -11.36 -19.63 -4.44
C PHE A 58 -10.53 -18.37 -4.74
N GLY A 59 -10.88 -17.60 -5.78
CA GLY A 59 -10.17 -16.35 -6.11
C GLY A 59 -10.24 -15.34 -4.96
N TRP A 60 -11.43 -15.17 -4.37
CA TRP A 60 -11.64 -14.29 -3.22
C TRP A 60 -10.93 -14.77 -1.94
N VAL A 61 -10.76 -16.07 -1.75
CA VAL A 61 -9.98 -16.61 -0.62
C VAL A 61 -8.50 -16.27 -0.78
N PHE A 62 -7.91 -16.53 -1.96
CA PHE A 62 -6.51 -16.18 -2.22
C PHE A 62 -6.26 -14.67 -2.13
N PHE A 63 -7.19 -13.87 -2.65
CA PHE A 63 -7.19 -12.41 -2.48
C PHE A 63 -7.08 -12.00 -1.02
N ALA A 64 -7.97 -12.53 -0.18
CA ALA A 64 -8.00 -12.20 1.23
C ALA A 64 -6.72 -12.65 1.93
N ILE A 65 -6.17 -13.82 1.58
CA ILE A 65 -4.90 -14.31 2.13
C ILE A 65 -3.76 -13.35 1.77
N PHE A 66 -3.62 -12.96 0.50
CA PHE A 66 -2.54 -12.06 0.08
C PHE A 66 -2.64 -10.70 0.75
N LEU A 67 -3.84 -10.12 0.82
CA LEU A 67 -4.06 -8.86 1.53
C LEU A 67 -3.70 -8.98 3.01
N VAL A 68 -4.19 -10.01 3.71
CA VAL A 68 -3.93 -10.17 5.14
C VAL A 68 -2.44 -10.38 5.41
N VAL A 69 -1.76 -11.22 4.64
CA VAL A 69 -0.34 -11.52 4.91
C VAL A 69 0.54 -10.29 4.71
N HIS A 70 0.27 -9.46 3.70
CA HIS A 70 1.15 -8.32 3.35
C HIS A 70 0.71 -7.01 4.02
N LEU A 71 -0.58 -6.68 4.10
CA LEU A 71 -1.00 -5.41 4.70
C LEU A 71 -1.06 -5.46 6.23
N LEU A 72 -1.27 -6.62 6.85
CA LEU A 72 -1.44 -6.68 8.29
C LEU A 72 -0.17 -6.29 9.03
N SER A 73 1.02 -6.64 8.51
CA SER A 73 2.29 -6.20 9.07
C SER A 73 2.38 -4.68 9.12
N ASP A 74 2.00 -4.00 8.03
CA ASP A 74 2.11 -2.54 7.92
C ASP A 74 1.11 -1.84 8.83
N PHE A 75 -0.12 -2.37 8.92
CA PHE A 75 -1.12 -1.87 9.87
C PHE A 75 -0.64 -2.00 11.31
N VAL A 76 -0.12 -3.17 11.69
CA VAL A 76 0.37 -3.42 13.06
C VAL A 76 1.59 -2.54 13.36
N ASN A 77 2.52 -2.40 12.42
CA ASN A 77 3.71 -1.57 12.57
C ASN A 77 3.35 -0.07 12.70
N GLY A 78 2.46 0.43 11.84
CA GLY A 78 1.96 1.81 11.91
C GLY A 78 1.24 2.10 13.22
N LEU A 79 0.34 1.21 13.65
CA LEU A 79 -0.36 1.34 14.93
C LEU A 79 0.61 1.27 16.12
N LYS A 80 1.61 0.38 16.09
CA LYS A 80 2.63 0.27 17.14
C LYS A 80 3.46 1.55 17.25
N LEU A 81 3.77 2.20 16.12
CA LEU A 81 4.49 3.47 16.10
C LEU A 81 3.66 4.58 16.76
N ILE A 82 2.37 4.65 16.43
CA ILE A 82 1.43 5.63 17.03
C ILE A 82 1.23 5.35 18.52
N TRP A 83 1.02 4.09 18.90
CA TRP A 83 0.77 3.69 20.29
C TRP A 83 1.96 3.97 21.22
N ASN A 84 3.18 3.80 20.71
CA ASN A 84 4.38 4.07 21.49
C ASN A 84 4.80 5.55 21.45
N ALA A 85 4.23 6.37 20.55
CA ALA A 85 4.60 7.77 20.41
C ALA A 85 4.48 8.59 21.70
N PRO A 86 3.41 8.46 22.52
CA PRO A 86 3.27 9.22 23.77
C PRO A 86 4.37 8.95 24.80
N ARG A 87 5.05 7.80 24.72
CA ARG A 87 6.16 7.45 25.63
C ARG A 87 7.36 8.37 25.47
N TYR A 88 7.49 9.04 24.33
CA TYR A 88 8.58 9.99 24.05
C TYR A 88 8.27 11.43 24.49
N GLY A 89 7.19 11.65 25.25
CA GLY A 89 6.81 12.96 25.81
C GLY A 89 6.26 13.94 24.77
N LEU A 90 6.25 15.23 25.09
CA LEU A 90 5.79 16.29 24.18
C LEU A 90 6.94 16.85 23.32
N SER A 91 7.71 15.97 22.70
CA SER A 91 8.89 16.32 21.91
C SER A 91 8.61 16.28 20.40
N TRP A 92 9.47 16.91 19.61
CA TRP A 92 9.48 16.79 18.14
C TRP A 92 9.51 15.33 17.68
N LYS A 93 10.08 14.43 18.48
CA LYS A 93 10.15 12.98 18.21
C LYS A 93 8.79 12.31 18.22
N THR A 94 7.92 12.70 19.14
CA THR A 94 6.53 12.24 19.19
C THR A 94 5.80 12.65 17.93
N CYS A 95 6.02 13.88 17.43
CA CYS A 95 5.46 14.32 16.16
C CYS A 95 6.00 13.49 14.98
N GLN A 96 7.30 13.17 14.94
CA GLN A 96 7.89 12.32 13.90
C GLN A 96 7.31 10.89 13.92
N CYS A 97 7.15 10.28 15.10
CA CYS A 97 6.54 8.95 15.24
C CYS A 97 5.05 8.95 14.89
N LEU A 98 4.29 9.97 15.32
CA LEU A 98 2.88 10.10 14.96
C LEU A 98 2.71 10.30 13.46
N TRP A 99 3.50 11.19 12.86
CA TRP A 99 3.46 11.44 11.42
C TRP A 99 3.84 10.20 10.62
N GLY A 100 4.96 9.56 10.95
CA GLY A 100 5.40 8.34 10.27
C GLY A 100 4.39 7.20 10.38
N GLY A 101 3.84 6.98 11.58
CA GLY A 101 2.85 5.94 11.82
C GLY A 101 1.52 6.21 11.14
N PHE A 102 1.09 7.49 11.13
CA PHE A 102 -0.11 7.92 10.41
C PHE A 102 0.07 7.75 8.90
N CYS A 103 1.18 8.19 8.32
CA CYS A 103 1.48 8.01 6.90
C CYS A 103 1.49 6.52 6.50
N LEU A 104 2.18 5.67 7.26
CA LEU A 104 2.23 4.23 6.99
C LEU A 104 0.81 3.63 7.04
N PHE A 105 0.06 3.91 8.10
CA PHE A 105 -1.33 3.45 8.24
C PHE A 105 -2.23 3.94 7.08
N SER A 106 -2.10 5.21 6.70
CA SER A 106 -2.89 5.80 5.61
C SER A 106 -2.57 5.16 4.25
N ILE A 107 -1.30 4.89 3.96
CA ILE A 107 -0.89 4.25 2.70
C ILE A 107 -1.40 2.81 2.67
N SER A 108 -1.24 2.03 3.76
CA SER A 108 -1.78 0.66 3.81
C SER A 108 -3.30 0.63 3.69
N ALA A 109 -4.00 1.60 4.26
CA ALA A 109 -5.45 1.76 4.08
C ALA A 109 -5.82 2.12 2.62
N LEU A 110 -5.04 2.97 1.97
CA LEU A 110 -5.21 3.30 0.55
C LEU A 110 -4.92 2.09 -0.35
N ALA A 111 -3.91 1.29 -0.03
CA ALA A 111 -3.58 0.05 -0.71
C ALA A 111 -4.71 -0.97 -0.59
N LEU A 112 -5.30 -1.11 0.60
CA LEU A 112 -6.46 -1.97 0.84
C LEU A 112 -7.65 -1.50 0.00
N TYR A 113 -7.96 -0.21 0.08
CA TYR A 113 -9.09 0.39 -0.61
C TYR A 113 -8.95 0.24 -2.13
N SER A 114 -7.81 0.63 -2.70
CA SER A 114 -7.52 0.49 -4.12
C SER A 114 -7.57 -0.97 -4.57
N SER A 115 -6.99 -1.91 -3.81
CA SER A 115 -7.05 -3.35 -4.10
C SER A 115 -8.47 -3.89 -4.15
N VAL A 116 -9.32 -3.50 -3.20
CA VAL A 116 -10.72 -3.94 -3.18
C VAL A 116 -11.50 -3.32 -4.34
N VAL A 117 -11.42 -2.00 -4.52
CA VAL A 117 -12.20 -1.29 -5.54
C VAL A 117 -11.78 -1.69 -6.96
N TYR A 118 -10.47 -1.73 -7.23
CA TYR A 118 -9.93 -2.09 -8.54
C TYR A 118 -10.29 -3.53 -8.93
N ASN A 119 -10.09 -4.50 -8.03
CA ASN A 119 -10.40 -5.89 -8.33
C ASN A 119 -11.91 -6.15 -8.48
N ILE A 120 -12.75 -5.49 -7.67
CA ILE A 120 -14.21 -5.57 -7.86
C ILE A 120 -14.61 -5.00 -9.23
N ALA A 121 -14.00 -3.90 -9.66
CA ALA A 121 -14.36 -3.22 -10.90
C ALA A 121 -13.91 -3.99 -12.16
N ILE A 122 -12.74 -4.62 -12.14
CA ILE A 122 -12.06 -5.07 -13.37
C ILE A 122 -11.90 -6.59 -13.49
N SER A 123 -11.82 -7.34 -12.38
CA SER A 123 -11.46 -8.77 -12.46
C SER A 123 -12.54 -9.65 -13.12
N ARG A 124 -12.16 -10.36 -14.19
CA ARG A 124 -13.04 -11.30 -14.92
C ARG A 124 -12.79 -12.75 -14.54
N SER A 125 -11.58 -13.06 -14.06
CA SER A 125 -11.19 -14.42 -13.69
C SER A 125 -10.38 -14.45 -12.39
N ASN A 126 -10.29 -15.63 -11.76
CA ASN A 126 -9.50 -15.82 -10.54
C ASN A 126 -8.01 -15.45 -10.74
N LEU A 127 -7.46 -15.74 -11.92
CA LEU A 127 -6.06 -15.43 -12.22
C LEU A 127 -5.84 -13.92 -12.35
N GLU A 128 -6.71 -13.21 -13.08
CA GLU A 128 -6.65 -11.75 -13.17
C GLU A 128 -6.76 -11.09 -11.81
N LEU A 129 -7.67 -11.59 -10.95
CA LEU A 129 -7.83 -11.10 -9.60
C LEU A 129 -6.52 -11.25 -8.79
N ILE A 130 -5.90 -12.43 -8.84
CA ILE A 130 -4.64 -12.69 -8.15
C ILE A 130 -3.51 -11.81 -8.70
N PHE A 131 -3.35 -11.72 -10.04
CA PHE A 131 -2.30 -10.91 -10.65
C PHE A 131 -2.42 -9.43 -10.27
N ASN A 132 -3.61 -8.86 -10.40
CA ASN A 132 -3.87 -7.46 -10.06
C ASN A 132 -3.59 -7.19 -8.57
N THR A 133 -3.96 -8.13 -7.70
CA THR A 133 -3.71 -8.03 -6.26
C THR A 133 -2.22 -8.07 -5.95
N VAL A 134 -1.47 -8.99 -6.56
CA VAL A 134 -0.01 -9.08 -6.36
C VAL A 134 0.69 -7.82 -6.83
N ILE A 135 0.28 -7.21 -7.95
CA ILE A 135 0.85 -5.96 -8.43
C ILE A 135 0.58 -4.81 -7.45
N LEU A 136 -0.64 -4.70 -6.93
CA LEU A 136 -0.98 -3.67 -5.94
C LEU A 136 -0.25 -3.86 -4.61
N LEU A 137 -0.05 -5.11 -4.17
CA LEU A 137 0.77 -5.43 -3.01
C LEU A 137 2.25 -5.13 -3.24
N PHE A 138 2.76 -5.36 -4.44
CA PHE A 138 4.14 -4.98 -4.79
C PHE A 138 4.34 -3.46 -4.72
N VAL A 139 3.34 -2.67 -5.16
CA VAL A 139 3.36 -1.20 -4.99
C VAL A 139 3.35 -0.81 -3.51
N ASN A 140 2.58 -1.53 -2.68
CA ASN A 140 2.56 -1.31 -1.24
C ASN A 140 3.93 -1.59 -0.59
N GLU A 141 4.64 -2.65 -0.99
CA GLU A 141 6.00 -2.97 -0.50
C GLU A 141 7.13 -2.15 -1.14
N LEU A 142 6.81 -1.19 -2.02
CA LEU A 142 7.82 -0.45 -2.79
C LEU A 142 8.83 0.26 -1.90
N ASP A 143 8.38 0.83 -0.77
CA ASP A 143 9.26 1.51 0.18
C ASP A 143 10.25 0.55 0.85
N GLU A 144 9.81 -0.65 1.23
CA GLU A 144 10.69 -1.68 1.76
C GLU A 144 11.74 -2.12 0.73
N LYS A 145 11.32 -2.35 -0.53
CA LYS A 145 12.27 -2.71 -1.60
C LYS A 145 13.27 -1.58 -1.88
N MET A 146 12.81 -0.33 -1.83
CA MET A 146 13.67 0.84 -2.00
C MET A 146 14.67 0.97 -0.85
N HIS A 147 14.25 0.69 0.39
CA HIS A 147 15.15 0.64 1.54
C HIS A 147 16.24 -0.43 1.37
N SER A 148 15.87 -1.66 0.97
CA SER A 148 16.85 -2.73 0.69
C SER A 148 17.79 -2.39 -0.48
N CYS A 149 17.32 -1.65 -1.49
CA CYS A 149 18.16 -1.14 -2.56
C CYS A 149 19.20 -0.14 -2.02
N LEU A 150 18.78 0.77 -1.13
CA LEU A 150 19.68 1.74 -0.50
C LEU A 150 20.69 1.09 0.45
N GLU A 151 20.30 0.02 1.16
CA GLU A 151 21.23 -0.83 1.92
C GLU A 151 22.38 -1.33 1.04
N THR A 152 22.07 -1.67 -0.21
CA THR A 152 23.07 -2.18 -1.16
C THR A 152 23.94 -1.06 -1.76
N ILE A 153 23.35 0.10 -2.06
CA ILE A 153 24.04 1.23 -2.73
C ILE A 153 24.90 2.03 -1.74
N SER A 154 24.38 2.32 -0.56
CA SER A 154 25.03 3.19 0.43
C SER A 154 24.86 2.64 1.85
N PRO A 155 25.45 1.46 2.15
CA PRO A 155 25.30 0.80 3.44
C PRO A 155 25.80 1.68 4.59
N THR A 156 26.95 2.33 4.44
CA THR A 156 27.58 3.14 5.50
C THR A 156 26.73 4.34 5.91
N TRP A 157 26.09 5.01 4.96
CA TRP A 157 25.21 6.15 5.26
C TRP A 157 23.95 5.69 6.01
N LEU A 158 23.41 4.54 5.60
CA LEU A 158 22.20 3.99 6.19
C LEU A 158 22.44 3.44 7.60
N GLU A 159 23.54 2.71 7.81
CA GLU A 159 23.97 2.25 9.14
C GLU A 159 24.14 3.44 10.09
N MET A 160 24.85 4.48 9.66
CA MET A 160 25.00 5.70 10.45
C MET A 160 23.65 6.36 10.77
N THR A 161 22.71 6.38 9.82
CA THR A 161 21.38 6.94 10.05
C THR A 161 20.56 6.09 11.01
N SER A 162 20.62 4.77 10.88
CA SER A 162 19.95 3.78 11.75
C SER A 162 20.47 3.86 13.18
N ASP A 163 21.79 3.96 13.36
CA ASP A 163 22.42 4.07 14.68
C ASP A 163 22.07 5.40 15.35
N ASN A 164 22.05 6.51 14.59
CA ASN A 164 21.60 7.80 15.10
C ASN A 164 20.13 7.77 15.55
N ILE A 165 19.28 7.08 14.80
CA ILE A 165 17.87 6.85 15.17
C ILE A 165 17.79 6.04 16.46
N LYS A 166 18.46 4.88 16.53
CA LYS A 166 18.47 4.02 17.71
C LYS A 166 18.99 4.73 18.95
N ALA A 167 20.12 5.44 18.85
CA ALA A 167 20.69 6.21 19.96
C ALA A 167 19.76 7.33 20.44
N THR A 168 19.06 7.98 19.50
CA THR A 168 18.05 8.99 19.85
C THR A 168 16.89 8.37 20.65
N PHE A 169 16.43 7.18 20.26
CA PHE A 169 15.30 6.52 20.90
C PHE A 169 15.67 5.75 22.18
N SER A 170 16.91 5.27 22.33
CA SER A 170 17.38 4.63 23.57
C SER A 170 17.51 5.63 24.70
N ASN A 171 18.14 6.79 24.45
CA ASN A 171 18.33 7.84 25.45
C ASN A 171 17.02 8.43 26.00
N THR A 172 15.91 8.25 25.28
CA THR A 172 14.59 8.72 25.70
C THR A 172 13.86 7.70 26.59
N ASN A 173 14.22 6.41 26.54
CA ASN A 173 13.59 5.36 27.35
C ASN A 173 14.21 5.23 28.76
N ASP A 174 15.37 5.85 29.01
CA ASP A 174 16.08 5.84 30.30
C ASP A 174 15.73 7.03 31.21
N LEU A 175 14.76 7.87 30.81
CA LEU A 175 14.20 9.00 31.55
C LEU A 175 12.77 8.71 32.00
#